data_AF-A0A4R6VJN6-F1
#
_entry.id   AF-A0A4R6VJN6-F1
#
_cell.length_a   1.000
_cell.length_b   1.000
_cell.length_c   1.000
_cell.angle_alpha   90.00
_cell.angle_beta   90.00
_cell.angle_gamma   90.00
#
_symmetry.space_group_name_H-M   'P 1'
#
loop_
_entity.id
_entity.type
_entity.pdbx_description
1 polymer ?
#
loop_
_entity_poly.entity_id
_entity_poly.type
_entity_poly.pdbx_seq_one_letter_code
_entity_poly.pdbx_strand_id
1 'polypeptide(L)'
;MIHLTCKHMPPSVNDCFANNRKTGGRHRTKRYATWANAAGYDLKAQKRNAFIAGAFTIAIVLDRKSMRSNSDIDNRVKPILDLLQTLDFIKDDKFCERLTVEKGTVEGGGFEIFLDEITVKEAA
;
A
#
# COMPACT_ATOMS: atom_id res chain seq x y z
N MET A 1 12.85 7.53 7.40
CA MET A 1 12.63 6.25 6.74
C MET A 1 11.94 5.25 7.64
N ILE A 2 10.70 4.92 7.30
CA ILE A 2 9.92 3.80 7.83
C ILE A 2 10.04 2.67 6.82
N HIS A 3 10.45 1.49 7.28
CA HIS A 3 10.59 0.30 6.45
C HIS A 3 9.61 -0.78 6.94
N LEU A 4 8.79 -1.30 6.02
CA LEU A 4 7.76 -2.29 6.31
C LEU A 4 7.80 -3.44 5.32
N THR A 5 7.58 -4.66 5.80
CA THR A 5 7.43 -5.87 4.97
C THR A 5 6.07 -6.53 5.18
N CYS A 6 5.54 -7.18 4.15
CA CYS A 6 4.32 -7.96 4.28
C CYS A 6 4.34 -9.15 3.33
N LYS A 7 4.04 -10.35 3.83
CA LYS A 7 4.03 -11.59 3.03
C LYS A 7 2.79 -11.74 2.15
N HIS A 8 1.80 -10.87 2.33
CA HIS A 8 0.50 -10.97 1.66
C HIS A 8 0.43 -10.01 0.47
N MET A 9 0.58 -10.53 -0.75
CA MET A 9 0.44 -9.73 -1.98
C MET A 9 -0.97 -9.11 -2.10
N PRO A 10 -1.11 -7.79 -2.29
CA PRO A 10 -2.40 -7.15 -2.52
C PRO A 10 -3.14 -7.74 -3.71
N PRO A 11 -4.49 -7.76 -3.74
CA PRO A 11 -5.25 -7.90 -4.97
C PRO A 11 -5.01 -6.72 -5.93
N SER A 12 -5.46 -6.82 -7.17
CA SER A 12 -5.41 -5.67 -8.09
C SER A 12 -6.49 -4.68 -7.65
N VAL A 13 -6.32 -3.39 -7.92
CA VAL A 13 -7.34 -2.37 -7.63
C VAL A 13 -8.70 -2.71 -8.28
N ASN A 14 -8.68 -3.36 -9.45
CA ASN A 14 -9.87 -3.85 -10.14
C ASN A 14 -10.59 -4.97 -9.36
N ASP A 15 -9.83 -5.83 -8.68
CA ASP A 15 -10.36 -6.86 -7.79
C ASP A 15 -10.74 -6.29 -6.40
N CYS A 16 -10.35 -5.05 -6.08
CA CYS A 16 -10.59 -4.46 -4.76
C CYS A 16 -12.04 -3.99 -4.56
N PHE A 17 -12.68 -3.53 -5.64
CA PHE A 17 -13.98 -2.90 -5.57
C PHE A 17 -14.92 -3.44 -6.63
N ALA A 18 -16.15 -3.74 -6.24
CA ALA A 18 -17.22 -4.13 -7.14
C ALA A 18 -18.31 -3.06 -7.21
N ASN A 19 -19.00 -2.99 -8.36
CA ASN A 19 -20.14 -2.11 -8.53
C ASN A 19 -21.36 -2.66 -7.78
N ASN A 20 -22.00 -1.80 -7.00
CA ASN A 20 -23.27 -2.09 -6.38
C ASN A 20 -24.39 -1.84 -7.40
N ARG A 21 -24.92 -2.92 -7.99
CA ARG A 21 -25.98 -2.85 -9.00
C ARG A 21 -27.29 -2.21 -8.49
N LYS A 22 -27.49 -2.14 -7.16
CA LYS A 22 -28.70 -1.56 -6.56
C LYS A 22 -28.58 -0.07 -6.30
N THR A 23 -27.39 0.41 -5.90
CA THR A 23 -27.20 1.81 -5.49
C THR A 23 -26.33 2.63 -6.44
N GLY A 24 -25.71 2.00 -7.46
CA GLY A 24 -24.81 2.66 -8.39
C GLY A 24 -23.42 3.00 -7.83
N GLY A 25 -23.15 2.71 -6.56
CA GLY A 25 -21.86 2.97 -5.91
C GLY A 25 -20.84 1.83 -6.04
N ARG A 26 -19.63 2.02 -5.49
CA ARG A 26 -18.61 0.96 -5.35
C ARG A 26 -18.56 0.45 -3.92
N HIS A 27 -18.34 -0.84 -3.74
CA HIS A 27 -18.12 -1.45 -2.43
C HIS A 27 -16.87 -2.33 -2.44
N ARG A 28 -16.22 -2.46 -1.27
CA ARG A 28 -15.04 -3.34 -1.11
C ARG A 28 -15.44 -4.79 -1.34
N THR A 29 -14.63 -5.52 -2.09
CA THR A 29 -14.84 -6.97 -2.28
C THR A 29 -14.41 -7.75 -1.04
N LYS A 30 -14.95 -8.97 -0.88
CA LYS A 30 -14.51 -9.89 0.18
C LYS A 30 -13.01 -10.18 0.09
N ARG A 31 -12.49 -10.32 -1.13
CA ARG A 31 -11.05 -10.55 -1.38
C ARG A 31 -10.20 -9.41 -0.87
N TYR A 32 -10.62 -8.17 -1.09
CA TYR A 32 -9.94 -6.99 -0.57
C TYR A 32 -9.96 -6.94 0.95
N ALA A 33 -11.12 -7.17 1.56
CA ALA A 33 -11.26 -7.19 3.00
C ALA A 33 -10.40 -8.29 3.66
N THR A 34 -10.39 -9.50 3.09
CA THR A 34 -9.54 -10.60 3.59
C THR A 34 -8.06 -10.24 3.50
N TRP A 35 -7.61 -9.69 2.38
CA TRP A 35 -6.22 -9.25 2.23
C TRP A 35 -5.87 -8.13 3.22
N ALA A 36 -6.70 -7.09 3.31
CA ALA A 36 -6.46 -5.94 4.17
C ALA A 36 -6.37 -6.33 5.65
N ASN A 37 -7.16 -7.31 6.09
CA ASN A 37 -7.05 -7.85 7.43
C ASN A 37 -5.71 -8.57 7.65
N ALA A 38 -5.34 -9.50 6.77
CA ALA A 38 -4.10 -10.27 6.91
C ALA A 38 -2.85 -9.38 6.83
N ALA A 39 -2.78 -8.51 5.82
CA ALA A 39 -1.70 -7.53 5.67
C ALA A 39 -1.71 -6.51 6.82
N GLY A 40 -2.88 -6.13 7.32
CA GLY A 40 -3.03 -5.26 8.47
C GLY A 40 -2.39 -5.82 9.74
N TYR A 41 -2.49 -7.13 9.98
CA TYR A 41 -1.79 -7.78 11.10
C TYR A 41 -0.27 -7.68 10.96
N ASP A 42 0.27 -8.00 9.78
CA ASP A 42 1.72 -7.94 9.52
C ASP A 42 2.25 -6.51 9.72
N LEU A 43 1.58 -5.51 9.15
CA LEU A 43 2.04 -4.12 9.19
C LEU A 43 1.86 -3.49 10.58
N LYS A 44 0.75 -3.74 11.28
CA LYS A 44 0.54 -3.20 12.64
C LYS A 44 1.61 -3.67 13.62
N ALA A 45 2.08 -4.92 13.49
CA ALA A 45 3.16 -5.44 14.32
C ALA A 45 4.48 -4.65 14.16
N GLN A 46 4.66 -3.95 13.04
CA GLN A 46 5.86 -3.19 12.70
C GLN A 46 5.73 -1.68 12.99
N LYS A 47 4.54 -1.18 13.37
CA LYS A 47 4.23 0.25 13.35
C LYS A 47 5.16 1.12 14.19
N ARG A 48 5.63 0.69 15.37
CA ARG A 48 6.58 1.44 16.23
C ARG A 48 6.27 2.96 16.35
N ASN A 49 4.99 3.34 16.47
CA ASN A 49 4.50 4.73 16.48
C ASN A 49 4.78 5.57 15.20
N ALA A 50 5.11 4.93 14.09
CA ALA A 50 5.29 5.56 12.79
C ALA A 50 3.98 6.20 12.31
N PHE A 51 4.04 7.49 11.99
CA PHE A 51 2.96 8.26 11.37
C PHE A 51 3.55 9.46 10.62
N ILE A 52 3.13 9.67 9.37
CA ILE A 52 3.49 10.85 8.58
C ILE A 52 2.24 11.68 8.31
N ALA A 53 2.27 12.94 8.75
CA ALA A 53 1.13 13.84 8.63
C ALA A 53 1.13 14.67 7.33
N GLY A 54 2.30 14.85 6.72
CA GLY A 54 2.51 15.72 5.56
C GLY A 54 3.02 15.00 4.32
N ALA A 55 3.68 15.76 3.45
CA ALA A 55 4.23 15.27 2.18
C ALA A 55 5.20 14.10 2.40
N PHE A 56 5.10 13.07 1.57
CA PHE A 56 5.94 11.89 1.68
C PHE A 56 6.33 11.32 0.31
N THR A 57 7.37 10.50 0.34
CA THR A 57 7.73 9.63 -0.79
C THR A 57 7.65 8.17 -0.38
N ILE A 58 7.26 7.32 -1.33
CA ILE A 58 7.13 5.88 -1.11
C ILE A 58 7.83 5.12 -2.23
N ALA A 59 8.62 4.11 -1.86
CA ALA A 59 9.12 3.10 -2.76
C ALA A 59 8.49 1.74 -2.39
N ILE A 60 7.96 1.03 -3.38
CA ILE A 60 7.30 -0.26 -3.21
C ILE A 60 8.02 -1.30 -4.05
N VAL A 61 8.49 -2.37 -3.41
CA VAL A 61 9.01 -3.56 -4.09
C VAL A 61 7.96 -4.66 -4.01
N LEU A 62 7.50 -5.12 -5.15
CA LEU A 62 6.55 -6.23 -5.26
C LEU A 62 7.30 -7.52 -5.59
N ASP A 63 7.08 -8.58 -4.82
CA ASP A 63 7.72 -9.87 -5.09
C ASP A 63 7.26 -10.44 -6.44
N ARG A 64 8.23 -10.65 -7.33
CA ARG A 64 7.97 -11.11 -8.69
C ARG A 64 7.31 -12.49 -8.72
N LYS A 65 7.66 -13.39 -7.80
CA LYS A 65 7.11 -14.75 -7.75
C LYS A 65 5.68 -14.79 -7.22
N SER A 66 5.33 -13.84 -6.35
CA SER A 66 3.99 -13.65 -5.79
C SER A 66 3.02 -12.96 -6.76
N MET A 67 3.53 -12.38 -7.85
CA MET A 67 2.72 -11.76 -8.90
C MET A 67 2.43 -12.71 -10.06
N ARG A 68 1.24 -12.58 -10.65
CA ARG A 68 0.97 -13.18 -11.97
C ARG A 68 1.80 -12.48 -13.04
N SER A 69 2.28 -13.23 -14.02
CA SER A 69 3.13 -12.73 -15.12
C SER A 69 2.50 -11.58 -15.91
N ASN A 70 1.18 -11.60 -16.07
CA ASN A 70 0.39 -10.59 -16.78
C ASN A 70 -0.21 -9.50 -15.88
N SER A 71 0.22 -9.38 -14.62
CA SER A 71 -0.28 -8.33 -13.74
C SER A 71 0.53 -7.04 -13.91
N ASP A 72 -0.20 -5.94 -14.06
CA ASP A 72 0.34 -4.59 -13.96
C ASP A 72 0.75 -4.29 -12.50
N ILE A 73 1.79 -3.49 -12.33
CA ILE A 73 2.40 -3.17 -11.03
C ILE A 73 1.65 -2.06 -10.30
N ASP A 74 1.19 -1.06 -11.05
CA ASP A 74 0.43 0.09 -10.58
C ASP A 74 -0.90 -0.33 -9.91
N ASN A 75 -1.54 -1.38 -10.42
CA ASN A 75 -2.75 -1.97 -9.87
C ASN A 75 -2.59 -2.43 -8.41
N ARG A 76 -1.37 -2.62 -7.90
CA ARG A 76 -1.08 -3.02 -6.52
C ARG A 76 -0.79 -1.85 -5.59
N VAL A 77 -0.51 -0.68 -6.16
CA VAL A 77 -0.13 0.53 -5.41
C VAL A 77 -1.30 1.06 -4.59
N LYS A 78 -2.47 1.24 -5.22
CA LYS A 78 -3.64 1.83 -4.55
C LYS A 78 -4.09 1.03 -3.31
N PRO A 79 -4.22 -0.30 -3.35
CA PRO A 79 -4.52 -1.10 -2.17
C PRO A 79 -3.51 -0.92 -1.01
N ILE A 80 -2.22 -0.76 -1.33
CA ILE A 80 -1.18 -0.53 -0.33
C ILE A 80 -1.36 0.83 0.33
N LEU A 81 -1.54 1.91 -0.45
CA LEU A 81 -1.75 3.26 0.08
C LEU A 81 -3.02 3.35 0.95
N ASP A 82 -4.13 2.76 0.48
CA ASP A 82 -5.37 2.68 1.25
C ASP A 82 -5.17 1.98 2.61
N LEU A 83 -4.37 0.91 2.63
CA LEU A 83 -4.06 0.17 3.85
C LEU A 83 -3.18 1.01 4.78
N LEU A 84 -2.13 1.66 4.27
CA LEU A 84 -1.27 2.55 5.08
C LEU A 84 -2.07 3.68 5.73
N GLN A 85 -3.01 4.29 5.00
CA GLN A 85 -3.92 5.29 5.55
C GLN A 85 -4.88 4.70 6.58
N THR A 86 -5.49 3.54 6.30
CA THR A 86 -6.39 2.84 7.24
C THR A 86 -5.70 2.44 8.55
N LEU A 87 -4.38 2.19 8.49
CA LEU A 87 -3.56 1.80 9.63
C LEU A 87 -2.88 2.99 10.33
N ASP A 88 -3.18 4.23 9.92
CA ASP A 88 -2.55 5.48 10.36
C ASP A 88 -1.02 5.45 10.30
N PHE A 89 -0.43 4.95 9.21
CA PHE A 89 0.98 5.20 8.88
C PHE A 89 1.16 6.53 8.15
N ILE A 90 0.15 6.92 7.38
CA ILE A 90 0.06 8.20 6.66
C ILE A 90 -1.31 8.82 6.94
N LYS A 91 -1.38 10.15 6.96
CA LYS A 91 -2.65 10.86 7.17
C LYS A 91 -3.63 10.69 6.01
N ASP A 92 -3.13 10.81 4.79
CA ASP A 92 -3.93 10.84 3.57
C ASP A 92 -3.01 10.50 2.39
N ASP A 93 -3.45 9.65 1.46
CA ASP A 93 -2.62 9.23 0.32
C ASP A 93 -2.35 10.37 -0.67
N LYS A 94 -3.17 11.43 -0.65
CA LYS A 94 -2.95 12.64 -1.45
C LYS A 94 -1.63 13.37 -1.17
N PHE A 95 -1.00 13.12 -0.02
CA PHE A 95 0.29 13.72 0.33
C PHE A 95 1.50 12.97 -0.26
N CYS A 96 1.26 11.94 -1.07
CA CYS A 96 2.31 11.24 -1.80
C CYS A 96 2.83 12.10 -2.97
N GLU A 97 4.01 12.70 -2.82
CA GLU A 97 4.62 13.55 -3.85
C GLU A 97 5.49 12.76 -4.84
N ARG A 98 5.97 11.59 -4.42
CA ARG A 98 6.76 10.69 -5.28
C ARG A 98 6.51 9.24 -4.94
N LEU A 99 6.24 8.47 -5.98
CA LEU A 99 6.01 7.03 -5.89
C LEU A 99 6.91 6.29 -6.86
N THR A 100 7.66 5.32 -6.34
CA THR A 100 8.38 4.33 -7.15
C THR A 100 7.79 2.96 -6.87
N VAL A 101 7.56 2.18 -7.92
CA VAL A 101 7.12 0.78 -7.80
C VAL A 101 7.92 -0.08 -8.76
N GLU A 102 8.40 -1.22 -8.28
CA GLU A 102 9.17 -2.18 -9.07
C GLU A 102 8.87 -3.63 -8.71
N LYS A 103 9.20 -4.55 -9.62
CA LYS A 103 9.16 -6.00 -9.38
C LYS A 103 10.55 -6.48 -8.94
N GLY A 104 10.68 -6.85 -7.68
CA GLY A 104 11.92 -7.35 -7.09
C GLY A 104 11.77 -8.75 -6.49
N THR A 105 12.82 -9.19 -5.80
CA THR A 105 12.77 -10.35 -4.91
C THR A 105 12.54 -9.82 -3.50
N VAL A 106 11.45 -10.21 -2.85
CA VAL A 106 11.19 -9.85 -1.44
C VAL A 106 11.32 -11.10 -0.59
N GLU A 107 12.11 -11.03 0.48
CA GLU A 107 12.27 -12.14 1.41
C GLU A 107 10.92 -12.48 2.07
N GLY A 108 10.51 -13.75 1.99
CA GLY A 108 9.20 -14.18 2.47
C GLY A 108 8.01 -13.89 1.52
N GLY A 109 8.26 -13.24 0.38
CA GLY A 109 7.24 -12.93 -0.64
C GLY A 109 6.40 -11.69 -0.32
N GLY A 110 5.34 -11.45 -1.12
CA GLY A 110 4.45 -10.31 -0.92
C GLY A 110 5.06 -8.97 -1.37
N PHE A 111 5.28 -8.03 -0.45
CA PHE A 111 5.79 -6.70 -0.77
C PHE A 111 6.60 -6.06 0.37
N GLU A 112 7.43 -5.09 0.00
CA GLU A 112 8.27 -4.27 0.88
C GLU A 112 8.03 -2.79 0.57
N ILE A 113 8.06 -1.95 1.60
CA ILE A 113 7.76 -0.51 1.51
C ILE A 113 8.83 0.29 2.24
N PHE A 114 9.34 1.31 1.56
CA PHE A 114 10.18 2.35 2.14
C PHE A 114 9.40 3.67 2.07
N LEU A 115 9.16 4.27 3.24
CA LEU A 115 8.36 5.48 3.37
C LEU A 115 9.21 6.57 4.05
N ASP A 116 9.28 7.74 3.40
CA ASP A 116 10.04 8.89 3.88
C ASP A 116 9.19 10.15 3.88
N GLU A 117 9.21 10.87 5.00
CA GLU A 117 8.61 12.20 5.10
C GLU A 117 9.50 13.22 4.37
N ILE A 118 8.87 14.10 3.59
CA ILE A 118 9.54 15.22 2.95
C ILE A 118 9.47 16.41 3.90
N THR A 119 10.61 16.78 4.46
CA THR A 119 10.72 18.05 5.19
C THR A 119 11.19 19.11 4.20
N VAL A 120 10.25 19.86 3.61
CA VAL A 120 10.62 21.08 2.89
C VAL A 120 11.03 22.10 3.95
N LYS A 121 12.34 22.34 4.10
CA LYS A 121 12.80 23.53 4.81
C LYS A 121 12.38 24.71 3.96
N GLU A 122 11.45 25.54 4.45
CA GLU A 122 11.21 26.84 3.83
C GLU A 122 12.56 27.57 3.75
N ALA A 123 12.92 28.01 2.54
CA ALA A 123 14.08 28.87 2.37
C ALA A 123 13.78 30.16 3.13
N ALA A 124 14.61 30.45 4.14
CA ALA A 124 14.57 31.69 4.92
C ALA A 124 14.90 32.91 4.04
#